data_AF-A0A662VIY4-F1
#
_entry.id   AF-A0A662VIY4-F1
#
_cell.length_a   1.000
_cell.length_b   1.000
_cell.length_c   1.000
_cell.angle_alpha   90.00
_cell.angle_beta   90.00
_cell.angle_gamma   90.00
#
_symmetry.space_group_name_H-M   'P 1'
#
loop_
_entity.id
_entity.type
_entity.pdbx_description
1 polymer ?
#
loop_
_entity_poly.entity_id
_entity_poly.type
_entity_poly.pdbx_seq_one_letter_code
_entity_poly.pdbx_strand_id
1 'polypeptide(L)'
;PYAPIELIEPNTLLPQPGEKPERLINLINEFKQKALDLSIGCNPFMTFIFYARTIPLLVLMEFLECDIDKVTKLADFLGLKAYSMIDQKEVSLPTKSPDKVILIWERGTSSRKYYYPSFFERLLELQSYLEKVDPIIRQVRENLIKQAIDQIHVTFEPWKDYEPIFPFLLRKVVENATSWLYTKNGRVVEIGDPKKELPNKIWLRDFLIKISPIVSIGLADISFSTSWITLNFHSLAKEWIEKVIENEGKI
;
A
#
# COMPACT_ATOMS: atom_id res chain seq x y z
N PRO A 1 -3.71 -26.60 -10.09
CA PRO A 1 -4.39 -27.73 -9.43
C PRO A 1 -3.71 -28.05 -8.10
N TYR A 2 -4.35 -27.70 -6.98
CA TYR A 2 -3.90 -28.19 -5.67
C TYR A 2 -4.20 -29.68 -5.61
N ALA A 3 -3.18 -30.51 -5.37
CA ALA A 3 -3.35 -31.94 -5.19
C ALA A 3 -4.39 -32.19 -4.08
N PRO A 4 -5.20 -33.25 -4.16
CA PRO A 4 -6.13 -33.58 -3.09
C PRO A 4 -5.33 -33.75 -1.79
N ILE A 5 -5.75 -33.02 -0.76
CA ILE A 5 -5.22 -33.19 0.59
C ILE A 5 -5.52 -34.64 0.98
N GLU A 6 -4.50 -35.44 1.24
CA GLU A 6 -4.68 -36.76 1.85
C GLU A 6 -5.49 -36.55 3.13
N LEU A 7 -6.64 -37.24 3.22
CA LEU A 7 -7.54 -37.12 4.36
C LEU A 7 -6.81 -37.65 5.60
N ILE A 8 -6.37 -36.74 6.47
CA ILE A 8 -5.77 -37.09 7.76
C ILE A 8 -6.89 -37.44 8.73
N GLU A 9 -6.92 -38.67 9.23
CA GLU A 9 -7.86 -39.08 10.28
C GLU A 9 -7.51 -38.38 11.61
N PRO A 10 -8.42 -37.58 12.21
CA PRO A 10 -8.11 -36.77 13.40
C PRO A 10 -7.61 -37.58 14.59
N ASN A 11 -8.07 -38.82 14.73
CA ASN A 11 -7.70 -39.74 15.82
C ASN A 11 -6.22 -40.16 15.75
N THR A 12 -5.56 -39.96 14.61
CA THR A 12 -4.14 -40.30 14.40
C THR A 12 -3.18 -39.16 14.78
N LEU A 13 -3.72 -37.99 15.13
CA LEU A 13 -2.97 -36.79 15.51
C LEU A 13 -2.76 -36.67 17.03
N LEU A 14 -3.59 -37.35 17.83
CA LEU A 14 -3.48 -37.33 19.29
C LEU A 14 -2.45 -38.37 19.75
N PRO A 15 -1.44 -37.99 20.54
CA PRO A 15 -0.50 -38.96 21.10
C PRO A 15 -1.18 -39.83 22.15
N GLN A 16 -0.68 -41.05 22.36
CA GLN A 16 -1.06 -41.83 23.54
C GLN A 16 -0.47 -41.21 24.81
N PRO A 17 -1.01 -41.52 26.01
CA PRO A 17 -0.45 -41.04 27.26
C PRO A 17 1.05 -41.38 27.38
N GLY A 18 1.90 -40.36 27.54
CA GLY A 18 3.35 -40.51 27.63
C GLY A 18 4.11 -40.35 26.31
N GLU A 19 3.43 -40.29 25.17
CA GLU A 19 4.05 -40.01 23.87
C GLU A 19 4.14 -38.50 23.60
N LYS A 20 5.14 -38.09 22.81
CA LYS A 20 5.24 -36.72 22.31
C LYS A 20 4.28 -36.54 21.11
N PRO A 21 3.60 -35.39 20.97
CA PRO A 21 2.66 -35.13 19.87
C PRO A 21 3.37 -34.78 18.54
N GLU A 22 4.35 -35.59 18.11
CA GLU A 22 5.23 -35.26 16.97
C GLU A 22 4.47 -35.04 15.66
N ARG A 23 3.46 -35.88 15.38
CA ARG A 23 2.63 -35.75 14.17
C ARG A 23 1.86 -34.43 14.15
N LEU A 24 1.25 -34.05 15.27
CA LEU A 24 0.53 -32.79 15.40
C LEU A 24 1.50 -31.60 15.29
N ILE A 25 2.66 -31.67 15.94
CA ILE A 25 3.69 -30.64 15.85
C ILE A 25 4.15 -30.45 14.40
N ASN A 26 4.40 -31.55 13.67
CA ASN A 26 4.82 -31.49 12.27
C ASN A 26 3.73 -30.87 11.38
N LEU A 27 2.47 -31.24 11.57
CA LEU A 27 1.35 -30.67 10.84
C LEU A 27 1.21 -29.16 11.10
N ILE A 28 1.34 -28.75 12.37
CA ILE A 28 1.34 -27.33 12.75
C ILE A 28 2.50 -26.59 12.08
N ASN A 29 3.72 -27.14 12.13
CA ASN A 29 4.89 -26.53 11.52
C ASN A 29 4.75 -26.40 10.00
N GLU A 30 4.24 -27.44 9.33
CA GLU A 30 3.95 -27.40 7.90
C GLU A 30 2.91 -26.32 7.55
N PHE A 31 1.84 -26.23 8.34
CA PHE A 31 0.83 -25.19 8.16
C PHE A 31 1.42 -23.78 8.34
N LYS A 32 2.25 -23.56 9.37
CA LYS A 32 2.92 -22.28 9.61
C LYS A 32 3.87 -21.93 8.46
N GLN A 33 4.60 -22.90 7.92
CA GLN A 33 5.46 -22.68 6.76
C GLN A 33 4.64 -22.30 5.52
N LYS A 34 3.55 -23.01 5.22
CA LYS A 34 2.67 -22.66 4.09
C LYS A 34 2.01 -21.29 4.26
N ALA A 35 1.67 -20.92 5.51
CA ALA A 35 1.16 -19.60 5.83
C ALA A 35 2.21 -18.51 5.54
N LEU A 36 3.47 -18.76 5.90
CA LEU A 36 4.59 -17.88 5.57
C LEU A 36 4.81 -17.78 4.06
N ASP A 37 4.81 -18.90 3.34
CA ASP A 37 5.00 -18.96 1.89
C ASP A 37 3.89 -18.25 1.09
N LEU A 38 2.72 -18.07 1.70
CA LEU A 38 1.59 -17.31 1.15
C LEU A 38 1.61 -15.83 1.53
N SER A 39 2.47 -15.40 2.44
CA SER A 39 2.43 -14.04 2.98
C SER A 39 3.07 -12.98 2.07
N ILE A 40 2.70 -11.71 2.27
CA ILE A 40 3.35 -10.56 1.65
C ILE A 40 4.83 -10.50 2.08
N GLY A 41 5.73 -10.36 1.12
CA GLY A 41 7.19 -10.39 1.31
C GLY A 41 7.82 -11.76 1.07
N CYS A 42 7.03 -12.84 1.06
CA CYS A 42 7.47 -14.18 0.64
C CYS A 42 6.87 -14.57 -0.71
N ASN A 43 5.55 -14.41 -0.85
CA ASN A 43 4.83 -14.76 -2.05
C ASN A 43 4.89 -13.62 -3.08
N PRO A 44 5.45 -13.84 -4.29
CA PRO A 44 5.57 -12.77 -5.28
C PRO A 44 4.22 -12.20 -5.73
N PHE A 45 3.19 -13.04 -5.87
CA PHE A 45 1.87 -12.60 -6.29
C PHE A 45 1.19 -11.72 -5.23
N MET A 46 1.23 -12.15 -3.97
CA MET A 46 0.67 -11.37 -2.86
C MET A 46 1.41 -10.04 -2.66
N THR A 47 2.73 -10.07 -2.83
CA THR A 47 3.58 -8.88 -2.75
C THR A 47 3.29 -7.90 -3.90
N PHE A 48 3.16 -8.41 -5.12
CA PHE A 48 2.78 -7.60 -6.29
C PHE A 48 1.42 -6.93 -6.08
N ILE A 49 0.41 -7.70 -5.66
CA ILE A 49 -0.92 -7.13 -5.41
C ILE A 49 -0.82 -6.02 -4.35
N PHE A 50 -0.14 -6.29 -3.24
CA PHE A 50 0.08 -5.29 -2.19
C PHE A 50 0.71 -3.99 -2.70
N TYR A 51 1.64 -4.07 -3.65
CA TYR A 51 2.24 -2.89 -4.31
C TYR A 51 1.30 -2.18 -5.28
N ALA A 52 0.45 -2.94 -5.98
CA ALA A 52 -0.50 -2.40 -6.96
C ALA A 52 -1.69 -1.66 -6.33
N ARG A 53 -1.84 -1.68 -5.00
CA ARG A 53 -2.98 -1.05 -4.30
C ARG A 53 -3.14 0.43 -4.60
N THR A 54 -2.02 1.12 -4.78
CA THR A 54 -2.00 2.51 -5.24
C THR A 54 -0.75 2.70 -6.10
N ILE A 55 -0.95 2.92 -7.39
CA ILE A 55 0.15 2.95 -8.38
C ILE A 55 -0.21 3.85 -9.57
N PRO A 56 0.71 4.70 -10.06
CA PRO A 56 0.52 5.41 -11.31
C PRO A 56 0.27 4.41 -12.46
N LEU A 57 -0.72 4.68 -13.31
CA LEU A 57 -1.14 3.75 -14.36
C LEU A 57 0.02 3.43 -15.32
N LEU A 58 0.77 4.46 -15.73
CA LEU A 58 1.93 4.28 -16.61
C LEU A 58 3.00 3.36 -15.98
N VAL A 59 3.26 3.49 -14.67
CA VAL A 59 4.24 2.65 -13.97
C VAL A 59 3.78 1.20 -13.94
N LEU A 60 2.48 0.93 -13.73
CA LEU A 60 1.94 -0.43 -13.78
C LEU A 60 2.04 -1.02 -15.20
N MET A 61 1.78 -0.22 -16.23
CA MET A 61 1.91 -0.64 -17.64
C MET A 61 3.35 -1.00 -17.97
N GLU A 62 4.32 -0.17 -17.56
CA GLU A 62 5.75 -0.40 -17.77
C GLU A 62 6.23 -1.64 -17.01
N PHE A 63 5.85 -1.79 -15.73
CA PHE A 63 6.23 -2.93 -14.90
C PHE A 63 5.74 -4.26 -15.46
N LEU A 64 4.52 -4.30 -16.00
CA LEU A 64 3.94 -5.52 -16.58
C LEU A 64 4.27 -5.71 -18.06
N GLU A 65 4.94 -4.74 -18.69
CA GLU A 65 5.20 -4.71 -20.13
C GLU A 65 3.92 -4.99 -20.95
N CYS A 66 2.81 -4.38 -20.54
CA CYS A 66 1.47 -4.65 -21.08
C CYS A 66 0.78 -3.40 -21.61
N ASP A 67 -0.05 -3.59 -22.63
CA ASP A 67 -0.95 -2.56 -23.14
C ASP A 67 -2.03 -2.17 -22.12
N ILE A 68 -2.69 -1.04 -22.40
CA ILE A 68 -3.73 -0.49 -21.52
C ILE A 68 -4.94 -1.40 -21.41
N ASP A 69 -5.25 -2.23 -22.41
CA ASP A 69 -6.42 -3.11 -22.37
C ASP A 69 -6.22 -4.25 -21.37
N LYS A 70 -5.01 -4.82 -21.30
CA LYS A 70 -4.64 -5.82 -20.29
C LYS A 70 -4.61 -5.21 -18.90
N VAL A 71 -4.03 -4.01 -18.74
CA VAL A 71 -3.99 -3.32 -17.45
C VAL A 71 -5.39 -2.92 -16.98
N THR A 72 -6.29 -2.55 -17.90
CA THR A 72 -7.70 -2.28 -17.58
C THR A 72 -8.36 -3.51 -16.98
N LYS A 73 -8.23 -4.69 -17.62
CA LYS A 73 -8.78 -5.95 -17.10
C LYS A 73 -8.21 -6.31 -15.73
N LEU A 74 -6.92 -6.07 -15.51
CA LEU A 74 -6.28 -6.32 -14.22
C LEU A 74 -6.80 -5.34 -13.15
N ALA A 75 -6.91 -4.05 -13.47
CA ALA A 75 -7.45 -3.05 -12.55
C ALA A 75 -8.90 -3.41 -12.15
N ASP A 76 -9.74 -3.81 -13.10
CA ASP A 76 -11.11 -4.27 -12.85
C ASP A 76 -11.13 -5.52 -11.96
N PHE A 77 -10.28 -6.52 -12.26
CA PHE A 77 -10.15 -7.74 -11.46
C PHE A 77 -9.75 -7.44 -10.01
N LEU A 78 -8.81 -6.52 -9.82
CA LEU A 78 -8.33 -6.11 -8.51
C LEU A 78 -9.29 -5.14 -7.80
N GLY A 79 -10.27 -4.56 -8.51
CA GLY A 79 -11.16 -3.53 -7.98
C GLY A 79 -10.47 -2.18 -7.77
N LEU A 80 -9.46 -1.87 -8.58
CA LEU A 80 -8.78 -0.58 -8.58
C LEU A 80 -9.59 0.45 -9.37
N LYS A 81 -9.72 1.66 -8.82
CA LYS A 81 -10.31 2.79 -9.52
C LYS A 81 -9.25 3.70 -10.08
N ALA A 82 -9.50 4.24 -11.26
CA ALA A 82 -8.61 5.17 -11.93
C ALA A 82 -9.01 6.61 -11.62
N TYR A 83 -8.04 7.41 -11.17
CA TYR A 83 -8.23 8.81 -10.86
C TYR A 83 -7.26 9.69 -11.64
N SER A 84 -7.77 10.83 -12.11
CA SER A 84 -6.96 11.90 -12.67
C SER A 84 -6.09 12.54 -11.58
N MET A 85 -4.78 12.55 -11.79
CA MET A 85 -3.83 13.26 -10.91
C MET A 85 -3.87 14.79 -11.07
N ILE A 86 -4.75 15.30 -11.96
CA ILE A 86 -4.92 16.73 -12.21
C ILE A 86 -6.09 17.29 -11.41
N ASP A 87 -7.26 16.66 -11.47
CA ASP A 87 -8.48 17.17 -10.85
C ASP A 87 -9.15 16.17 -9.90
N GLN A 88 -8.48 15.05 -9.59
CA GLN A 88 -8.92 14.00 -8.66
C GLN A 88 -10.25 13.35 -9.03
N LYS A 89 -10.74 13.58 -10.26
CA LYS A 89 -11.96 12.92 -10.73
C LYS A 89 -11.65 11.48 -11.12
N GLU A 90 -12.60 10.60 -10.84
CA GLU A 90 -12.60 9.24 -11.37
C GLU A 90 -12.64 9.32 -12.90
N VAL A 91 -11.83 8.49 -13.56
CA VAL A 91 -11.74 8.39 -15.02
C VAL A 91 -11.97 6.95 -15.44
N SER A 92 -12.62 6.75 -16.59
CA SER A 92 -12.80 5.42 -17.16
C SER A 92 -11.48 4.90 -17.76
N LEU A 93 -11.25 3.59 -17.62
CA LEU A 93 -10.24 2.87 -18.40
C LEU A 93 -10.90 2.17 -19.61
N PRO A 94 -10.19 2.04 -20.74
CA PRO A 94 -8.86 2.59 -21.03
C PRO A 94 -8.90 4.12 -21.20
N THR A 95 -7.82 4.80 -20.79
CA THR A 95 -7.65 6.26 -20.92
C THR A 95 -6.69 6.64 -22.05
N LYS A 96 -6.85 7.83 -22.62
CA LYS A 96 -5.93 8.40 -23.62
C LYS A 96 -4.69 9.07 -23.00
N SER A 97 -4.63 9.19 -21.67
CA SER A 97 -3.52 9.88 -20.97
C SER A 97 -3.09 9.10 -19.73
N PRO A 98 -2.48 7.92 -19.91
CA PRO A 98 -2.08 7.05 -18.80
C PRO A 98 -1.04 7.71 -17.87
N ASP A 99 -0.24 8.64 -18.38
CA ASP A 99 0.75 9.43 -17.63
C ASP A 99 0.15 10.42 -16.62
N LYS A 100 -1.18 10.58 -16.63
CA LYS A 100 -1.94 11.49 -15.74
C LYS A 100 -2.90 10.74 -14.83
N VAL A 101 -2.86 9.41 -14.82
CA VAL A 101 -3.78 8.57 -14.06
C VAL A 101 -3.04 7.81 -12.97
N ILE A 102 -3.65 7.77 -11.79
CA ILE A 102 -3.25 6.89 -10.69
C ILE A 102 -4.38 5.89 -10.44
N LEU A 103 -4.01 4.64 -10.23
CA LEU A 103 -4.92 3.59 -9.78
C LEU A 103 -4.90 3.61 -8.25
N ILE A 104 -6.08 3.58 -7.64
CA ILE A 104 -6.26 3.57 -6.19
C ILE A 104 -7.27 2.47 -5.84
N TRP A 105 -6.90 1.60 -4.92
CA TRP A 105 -7.80 0.70 -4.25
C TRP A 105 -8.68 1.50 -3.30
N GLU A 106 -9.98 1.51 -3.56
CA GLU A 106 -10.94 2.06 -2.60
C GLU A 106 -11.45 0.95 -1.67
N ARG A 107 -11.47 1.28 -0.38
CA ARG A 107 -12.18 0.49 0.62
C ARG A 107 -13.62 0.29 0.16
N GLY A 108 -14.14 -0.94 0.27
CA GLY A 108 -15.39 -1.37 -0.34
C GLY A 108 -16.54 -0.38 -0.11
N THR A 109 -17.40 -0.22 -1.12
CA THR A 109 -18.53 0.71 -1.04
C THR A 109 -19.57 0.22 -0.04
N SER A 110 -19.78 0.99 1.02
CA SER A 110 -20.88 0.83 1.95
C SER A 110 -22.18 1.31 1.30
N SER A 111 -22.99 0.41 0.74
CA SER A 111 -24.41 0.70 0.62
C SER A 111 -25.02 0.56 2.02
N ARG A 112 -26.03 1.37 2.38
CA ARG A 112 -26.68 1.36 3.72
C ARG A 112 -27.24 0.00 4.16
N LYS A 113 -27.12 -1.06 3.35
CA LYS A 113 -27.67 -2.39 3.60
C LYS A 113 -26.67 -3.54 3.41
N TYR A 114 -25.61 -3.38 2.61
CA TYR A 114 -24.60 -4.43 2.36
C TYR A 114 -23.23 -3.83 2.07
N TYR A 115 -22.20 -4.38 2.73
CA TYR A 115 -20.78 -4.14 2.46
C TYR A 115 -20.23 -5.35 1.71
N TYR A 116 -19.67 -5.11 0.53
CA TYR A 116 -18.99 -6.13 -0.26
C TYR A 116 -17.49 -5.85 -0.22
N PRO A 117 -16.70 -6.69 0.48
CA PRO A 117 -15.27 -6.49 0.54
C PRO A 117 -14.67 -6.75 -0.84
N SER A 118 -13.87 -5.81 -1.31
CA SER A 118 -13.02 -5.92 -2.48
C SER A 118 -12.02 -7.08 -2.35
N PHE A 119 -11.45 -7.51 -3.48
CA PHE A 119 -10.40 -8.52 -3.48
C PHE A 119 -9.21 -8.12 -2.60
N PHE A 120 -8.82 -6.84 -2.66
CA PHE A 120 -7.79 -6.26 -1.80
C PHE A 120 -8.11 -6.38 -0.31
N GLU A 121 -9.35 -6.11 0.10
CA GLU A 121 -9.74 -6.23 1.51
C GLU A 121 -9.63 -7.66 2.00
N ARG A 122 -10.10 -8.62 1.20
CA ARG A 122 -9.96 -10.04 1.53
C ARG A 122 -8.49 -10.47 1.62
N LEU A 123 -7.63 -9.91 0.77
CA LEU A 123 -6.20 -10.17 0.81
C LEU A 123 -5.56 -9.62 2.09
N LEU A 124 -5.90 -8.39 2.49
CA LEU A 124 -5.42 -7.79 3.74
C LEU A 124 -5.96 -8.52 4.98
N GLU A 125 -7.22 -8.98 4.94
CA GLU A 125 -7.80 -9.83 5.98
C GLU A 125 -7.07 -11.17 6.08
N LEU A 126 -6.78 -11.82 4.94
CA LEU A 126 -5.98 -13.03 4.89
C LEU A 126 -4.60 -12.78 5.48
N GLN A 127 -3.91 -11.72 5.07
CA GLN A 127 -2.60 -11.36 5.62
C GLN A 127 -2.67 -11.16 7.15
N SER A 128 -3.68 -10.45 7.65
CA SER A 128 -3.87 -10.26 9.10
C SER A 128 -4.13 -11.58 9.83
N TYR A 129 -4.85 -12.51 9.20
CA TYR A 129 -5.04 -13.85 9.74
C TYR A 129 -3.73 -14.63 9.78
N LEU A 130 -2.95 -14.62 8.70
CA LEU A 130 -1.65 -15.30 8.63
C LEU A 130 -0.68 -14.78 9.72
N GLU A 131 -0.67 -13.47 9.98
CA GLU A 131 0.15 -12.87 11.06
C GLU A 131 -0.21 -13.39 12.47
N LYS A 132 -1.46 -13.84 12.69
CA LYS A 132 -1.87 -14.48 13.94
C LYS A 132 -1.44 -15.94 14.02
N VAL A 133 -1.25 -16.60 12.88
CA VAL A 133 -0.73 -17.98 12.79
C VAL A 133 0.75 -18.02 13.10
N ASP A 134 1.54 -17.09 12.54
CA ASP A 134 2.96 -16.96 12.84
C ASP A 134 3.40 -15.49 12.88
N PRO A 135 3.89 -14.96 14.02
CA PRO A 135 4.37 -13.58 14.11
C PRO A 135 5.58 -13.29 13.22
N ILE A 136 6.32 -14.30 12.75
CA ILE A 136 7.41 -14.13 11.77
C ILE A 136 6.87 -13.49 10.48
N ILE A 137 5.63 -13.79 10.10
CA ILE A 137 5.00 -13.23 8.89
C ILE A 137 4.92 -11.71 8.96
N ARG A 138 4.57 -11.17 10.13
CA ARG A 138 4.58 -9.73 10.35
C ARG A 138 5.99 -9.16 10.24
N GLN A 139 6.98 -9.84 10.80
CA GLN A 139 8.38 -9.43 10.75
C GLN A 139 8.91 -9.41 9.30
N VAL A 140 8.56 -10.40 8.49
CA VAL A 140 8.93 -10.43 7.06
C VAL A 140 8.36 -9.21 6.33
N ARG A 141 7.08 -8.89 6.51
CA ARG A 141 6.48 -7.69 5.91
C ARG A 141 7.15 -6.41 6.38
N GLU A 142 7.39 -6.27 7.69
CA GLU A 142 8.06 -5.07 8.23
C GLU A 142 9.51 -4.95 7.73
N ASN A 143 10.23 -6.06 7.58
CA ASN A 143 11.59 -6.07 7.04
C ASN A 143 11.62 -5.71 5.56
N LEU A 144 10.66 -6.20 4.76
CA LEU A 144 10.49 -5.79 3.36
C LEU A 144 10.33 -4.26 3.25
N ILE A 145 9.47 -3.67 4.10
CA ILE A 145 9.25 -2.22 4.13
C ILE A 145 10.54 -1.48 4.51
N LYS A 146 11.25 -1.93 5.55
CA LYS A 146 12.53 -1.31 5.99
C LYS A 146 13.59 -1.36 4.90
N GLN A 147 13.78 -2.52 4.27
CA GLN A 147 14.72 -2.67 3.15
C GLN A 147 14.35 -1.77 1.97
N ALA A 148 13.07 -1.57 1.72
CA ALA A 148 12.61 -0.68 0.67
C ALA A 148 12.83 0.80 1.03
N ILE A 149 12.64 1.21 2.30
CA ILE A 149 12.97 2.57 2.77
C ILE A 149 14.41 2.95 2.41
N ASP A 150 15.35 2.03 2.62
CA ASP A 150 16.78 2.28 2.37
C ASP A 150 17.15 2.37 0.89
N GLN A 151 16.31 1.83 0.00
CA GLN A 151 16.55 1.79 -1.44
C GLN A 151 15.76 2.86 -2.22
N ILE A 152 14.67 3.39 -1.64
CA ILE A 152 13.86 4.42 -2.29
C ILE A 152 14.59 5.76 -2.18
N HIS A 153 15.17 6.18 -3.30
CA HIS A 153 15.76 7.50 -3.49
C HIS A 153 14.83 8.35 -4.35
N VAL A 154 14.17 9.33 -3.73
CA VAL A 154 13.30 10.30 -4.41
C VAL A 154 13.80 11.70 -4.08
N THR A 155 14.11 12.47 -5.11
CA THR A 155 14.50 13.88 -4.96
C THR A 155 13.27 14.79 -4.98
N PHE A 156 13.28 15.85 -4.19
CA PHE A 156 12.17 16.81 -4.07
C PHE A 156 12.60 18.20 -4.56
N GLU A 157 13.06 18.28 -5.81
CA GLU A 157 13.56 19.54 -6.36
C GLU A 157 12.45 20.43 -6.96
N PRO A 158 12.47 21.77 -6.71
CA PRO A 158 13.34 22.44 -5.73
C PRO A 158 12.84 22.20 -4.29
N TRP A 159 13.76 21.84 -3.38
CA TRP A 159 13.41 21.46 -1.99
C TRP A 159 12.53 22.49 -1.28
N LYS A 160 12.82 23.78 -1.49
CA LYS A 160 12.09 24.92 -0.92
C LYS A 160 10.57 24.86 -1.14
N ASP A 161 10.10 24.23 -2.21
CA ASP A 161 8.67 24.10 -2.49
C ASP A 161 8.01 23.05 -1.60
N TYR A 162 8.74 21.96 -1.30
CA TYR A 162 8.28 20.80 -0.56
C TYR A 162 8.59 20.87 0.93
N GLU A 163 9.61 21.64 1.32
CA GLU A 163 10.10 21.79 2.68
C GLU A 163 8.97 21.98 3.71
N PRO A 164 7.93 22.81 3.49
CA PRO A 164 6.87 22.99 4.50
C PRO A 164 5.99 21.77 4.72
N ILE A 165 5.95 20.84 3.76
CA ILE A 165 5.13 19.62 3.82
C ILE A 165 5.76 18.59 4.76
N PHE A 166 7.08 18.37 4.68
CA PHE A 166 7.73 17.25 5.37
C PHE A 166 7.69 17.33 6.91
N PRO A 167 7.98 18.47 7.57
CA PRO A 167 7.79 18.61 9.01
C PRO A 167 6.33 18.42 9.44
N PHE A 168 5.38 18.81 8.59
CA PHE A 168 3.97 18.56 8.83
C PHE A 168 3.65 17.07 8.77
N LEU A 169 4.11 16.36 7.74
CA LEU A 169 3.92 14.90 7.63
C LEU A 169 4.59 14.18 8.82
N LEU A 170 5.82 14.57 9.18
CA LEU A 170 6.55 13.98 10.32
C LEU A 170 5.73 14.09 11.61
N ARG A 171 5.20 15.28 11.90
CA ARG A 171 4.33 15.51 13.06
C ARG A 171 3.12 14.57 13.02
N LYS A 172 2.46 14.44 11.87
CA LYS A 172 1.27 13.58 11.72
C LYS A 172 1.58 12.09 11.87
N VAL A 173 2.73 11.63 11.40
CA VAL A 173 3.18 10.24 11.64
C VAL A 173 3.40 9.98 13.13
N VAL A 174 4.05 10.91 13.84
CA VAL A 174 4.29 10.79 15.29
C VAL A 174 2.98 10.83 16.10
N GLU A 175 2.03 11.66 15.68
CA GLU A 175 0.68 11.75 16.27
C GLU A 175 -0.22 10.57 15.91
N ASN A 176 0.20 9.68 15.01
CA ASN A 176 -0.65 8.65 14.38
C ASN A 176 -1.96 9.24 13.82
N ALA A 177 -1.84 10.39 13.17
CA ALA A 177 -2.96 11.19 12.69
C ALA A 177 -2.96 11.28 11.15
N THR A 178 -4.16 11.42 10.59
CA THR A 178 -4.33 11.64 9.15
C THR A 178 -3.73 12.97 8.72
N SER A 179 -3.02 12.98 7.59
CA SER A 179 -2.49 14.19 6.97
C SER A 179 -3.42 14.65 5.86
N TRP A 180 -3.84 15.92 5.89
CA TRP A 180 -4.65 16.53 4.84
C TRP A 180 -3.81 17.50 4.02
N LEU A 181 -3.79 17.30 2.69
CA LEU A 181 -3.18 18.22 1.74
C LEU A 181 -4.29 18.78 0.84
N TYR A 182 -4.59 20.06 0.99
CA TYR A 182 -5.66 20.71 0.24
C TYR A 182 -5.19 21.07 -1.15
N THR A 183 -6.08 20.88 -2.11
CA THR A 183 -5.78 21.01 -3.53
C THR A 183 -6.72 22.00 -4.20
N LYS A 184 -6.18 22.81 -5.12
CA LYS A 184 -6.94 23.75 -5.94
C LYS A 184 -6.33 23.81 -7.34
N ASN A 185 -7.15 23.61 -8.37
CA ASN A 185 -6.72 23.64 -9.78
C ASN A 185 -5.50 22.73 -10.05
N GLY A 186 -5.52 21.51 -9.50
CA GLY A 186 -4.44 20.52 -9.64
C GLY A 186 -3.14 20.84 -8.92
N ARG A 187 -3.17 21.81 -8.00
CA ARG A 187 -2.03 22.15 -7.15
C ARG A 187 -2.34 21.84 -5.70
N VAL A 188 -1.36 21.34 -4.94
CA VAL A 188 -1.36 21.37 -3.49
C VAL A 188 -1.12 22.81 -3.05
N VAL A 189 -2.04 23.37 -2.25
CA VAL A 189 -2.04 24.78 -1.86
C VAL A 189 -1.95 24.98 -0.36
N GLU A 190 -2.47 24.05 0.44
CA GLU A 190 -2.43 24.14 1.90
C GLU A 190 -2.16 22.77 2.52
N ILE A 191 -1.55 22.78 3.71
CA ILE A 191 -1.40 21.62 4.59
C ILE A 191 -2.32 21.80 5.80
N GLY A 192 -2.84 20.68 6.34
CA GLY A 192 -3.88 20.70 7.36
C GLY A 192 -3.45 20.99 8.80
N ASP A 193 -4.45 21.46 9.57
CA ASP A 193 -4.55 21.50 11.03
C ASP A 193 -3.35 22.03 11.86
N PRO A 194 -3.28 23.38 12.08
CA PRO A 194 -4.11 24.41 11.45
C PRO A 194 -3.76 24.55 9.96
N LYS A 195 -4.75 24.98 9.15
CA LYS A 195 -4.54 25.20 7.72
C LYS A 195 -3.41 26.21 7.51
N LYS A 196 -2.37 25.80 6.78
CA LYS A 196 -1.24 26.65 6.42
C LYS A 196 -1.07 26.64 4.91
N GLU A 197 -1.15 27.82 4.31
CA GLU A 197 -0.87 27.98 2.87
C GLU A 197 0.60 27.68 2.58
N LEU A 198 0.84 26.96 1.49
CA LEU A 198 2.18 26.69 1.00
C LEU A 198 2.72 27.95 0.29
N PRO A 199 3.99 28.32 0.53
CA PRO A 199 4.59 29.47 -0.14
C PRO A 199 4.63 29.30 -1.66
N ASN A 200 4.88 28.07 -2.12
CA ASN A 200 4.85 27.68 -3.52
C ASN A 200 3.84 26.54 -3.72
N LYS A 201 3.02 26.67 -4.77
CA LYS A 201 1.96 25.71 -5.10
C LYS A 201 2.56 24.55 -5.89
N ILE A 202 2.55 23.36 -5.33
CA ILE A 202 3.13 22.16 -5.96
C ILE A 202 2.09 21.51 -6.88
N TRP A 203 2.47 21.04 -8.07
CA TRP A 203 1.58 20.22 -8.88
C TRP A 203 1.27 18.91 -8.16
N LEU A 204 -0.03 18.61 -8.02
CA LEU A 204 -0.49 17.38 -7.36
C LEU A 204 0.09 16.15 -8.05
N ARG A 205 0.09 16.12 -9.38
CA ARG A 205 0.70 15.05 -10.18
C ARG A 205 2.17 14.83 -9.80
N ASP A 206 2.97 15.89 -9.77
CA ASP A 206 4.40 15.78 -9.50
C ASP A 206 4.65 15.28 -8.06
N PHE A 207 3.84 15.75 -7.10
CA PHE A 207 3.87 15.24 -5.73
C PHE A 207 3.50 13.75 -5.66
N LEU A 208 2.40 13.34 -6.28
CA LEU A 208 1.92 11.94 -6.28
C LEU A 208 2.92 10.98 -6.94
N ILE A 209 3.54 11.39 -8.05
CA ILE A 209 4.60 10.59 -8.70
C ILE A 209 5.80 10.45 -7.77
N LYS A 210 6.24 11.52 -7.12
CA LYS A 210 7.38 11.47 -6.18
C LYS A 210 7.09 10.56 -4.98
N ILE A 211 5.87 10.59 -4.43
CA ILE A 211 5.53 9.73 -3.28
C ILE A 211 5.04 8.33 -3.69
N SER A 212 4.84 8.02 -4.98
CA SER A 212 4.27 6.73 -5.37
C SER A 212 5.09 5.53 -4.88
N PRO A 213 6.45 5.53 -4.89
CA PRO A 213 7.20 4.38 -4.40
C PRO A 213 6.89 4.06 -2.94
N ILE A 214 6.82 5.07 -2.06
CA ILE A 214 6.53 4.84 -0.64
C ILE A 214 5.10 4.35 -0.40
N VAL A 215 4.17 4.81 -1.22
CA VAL A 215 2.77 4.42 -1.16
C VAL A 215 2.63 2.95 -1.58
N SER A 216 3.24 2.58 -2.70
CA SER A 216 3.24 1.20 -3.19
C SER A 216 3.81 0.24 -2.15
N ILE A 217 4.91 0.57 -1.48
CA ILE A 217 5.53 -0.38 -0.55
C ILE A 217 4.84 -0.54 0.79
N GLY A 218 3.78 0.22 1.13
CA GLY A 218 3.21 0.10 2.48
C GLY A 218 3.22 1.34 3.34
N LEU A 219 4.03 2.36 3.04
CA LEU A 219 4.32 3.41 4.02
C LEU A 219 3.25 4.47 4.14
N ALA A 220 2.45 4.66 3.10
CA ALA A 220 1.34 5.56 3.11
C ALA A 220 0.17 4.99 2.32
N ASP A 221 -1.05 5.23 2.80
CA ASP A 221 -2.26 5.05 2.03
C ASP A 221 -2.79 6.42 1.60
N ILE A 222 -3.32 6.48 0.38
CA ILE A 222 -3.88 7.69 -0.22
C ILE A 222 -5.39 7.51 -0.39
N SER A 223 -6.16 8.53 -0.04
CA SER A 223 -7.53 8.67 -0.55
C SER A 223 -7.79 10.07 -1.06
N PHE A 224 -8.64 10.16 -2.08
CA PHE A 224 -9.00 11.41 -2.74
C PHE A 224 -10.34 11.93 -2.25
N SER A 225 -10.43 13.25 -2.19
CA SER A 225 -11.66 14.01 -2.01
C SER A 225 -11.72 15.08 -3.09
N THR A 226 -12.85 15.76 -3.23
CA THR A 226 -13.04 16.82 -4.23
C THR A 226 -12.08 18.00 -4.08
N SER A 227 -11.50 18.24 -2.91
CA SER A 227 -10.63 19.40 -2.65
C SER A 227 -9.43 19.13 -1.75
N TRP A 228 -9.14 17.87 -1.44
CA TRP A 228 -7.95 17.48 -0.70
C TRP A 228 -7.61 16.02 -0.96
N ILE A 229 -6.34 15.69 -0.72
CA ILE A 229 -5.90 14.30 -0.56
C ILE A 229 -5.61 14.04 0.91
N THR A 230 -5.87 12.81 1.35
CA THR A 230 -5.49 12.34 2.68
C THR A 230 -4.37 11.33 2.58
N LEU A 231 -3.35 11.48 3.41
CA LEU A 231 -2.28 10.50 3.59
C LEU A 231 -2.37 9.92 5.00
N ASN A 232 -2.46 8.59 5.09
CA ASN A 232 -2.38 7.84 6.34
C ASN A 232 -1.07 7.06 6.33
N PHE A 233 -0.16 7.37 7.24
CA PHE A 233 1.16 6.78 7.25
C PHE A 233 1.26 5.57 8.17
N HIS A 234 2.02 4.57 7.74
CA HIS A 234 2.52 3.52 8.60
C HIS A 234 3.55 4.10 9.59
N SER A 235 3.69 3.51 10.78
CA SER A 235 4.63 4.00 11.81
C SER A 235 6.08 4.05 11.34
N LEU A 236 6.48 3.13 10.44
CA LEU A 236 7.80 3.10 9.81
C LEU A 236 8.08 4.28 8.87
N ALA A 237 7.05 5.02 8.44
CA ALA A 237 7.24 6.17 7.54
C ALA A 237 8.04 7.31 8.18
N LYS A 238 8.09 7.36 9.52
CA LYS A 238 8.87 8.35 10.27
C LYS A 238 10.32 8.38 9.79
N GLU A 239 10.95 7.21 9.71
CA GLU A 239 12.36 7.09 9.32
C GLU A 239 12.61 7.60 7.90
N TRP A 240 11.70 7.28 6.96
CA TRP A 240 11.78 7.78 5.59
C TRP A 240 11.64 9.30 5.53
N ILE A 241 10.66 9.88 6.24
CA ILE A 241 10.45 11.34 6.29
C ILE A 241 11.67 12.06 6.86
N GLU A 242 12.25 11.54 7.94
CA GLU A 242 13.46 12.09 8.57
C GLU A 242 14.65 12.08 7.60
N LYS A 243 14.86 10.97 6.86
CA LYS A 243 15.90 10.86 5.83
C LYS A 243 15.70 11.88 4.71
N VAL A 244 14.47 12.10 4.24
CA VAL A 244 14.20 13.11 3.21
C VAL A 244 14.56 14.52 3.70
N ILE A 245 14.12 14.89 4.91
CA ILE A 245 14.44 16.19 5.51
C ILE A 245 15.95 16.37 5.65
N GLU A 246 16.65 15.34 6.13
CA GLU A 246 18.10 15.39 6.33
C GLU A 246 18.87 15.54 5.01
N ASN A 247 18.46 14.83 3.96
CA ASN A 247 19.20 14.81 2.70
C ASN A 247 18.90 16.03 1.82
N GLU A 248 17.62 16.37 1.64
CA GLU A 248 17.22 17.48 0.77
C GLU A 248 17.43 18.84 1.46
N GLY A 249 17.32 18.90 2.79
CA GLY A 249 17.52 20.13 3.58
C GLY A 249 18.98 20.56 3.74
N LYS A 250 19.94 19.76 3.27
CA LYS A 250 21.37 20.11 3.23
C LYS A 250 21.79 20.80 1.92
N ILE A 251 20.89 20.85 0.92
CA ILE A 251 21.11 21.45 -0.41
C ILE A 251 20.69 22.93 -0.38
#